data_AF-A0A2X4XY41-F1
#
_entry.id   AF-A0A2X4XY41-F1
#
_cell.length_a   1.000
_cell.length_b   1.000
_cell.length_c   1.000
_cell.angle_alpha   90.00
_cell.angle_beta   90.00
_cell.angle_gamma   90.00
#
_symmetry.space_group_name_H-M   'P 1'
#
loop_
_entity.id
_entity.type
_entity.pdbx_description
1 polymer ?
#
loop_
_entity_poly.entity_id
_entity_poly.type
_entity_poly.pdbx_seq_one_letter_code
_entity_poly.pdbx_strand_id
1 'polypeptide(L)'
;MTGTTLHYVFDPLCGWCYGAAPLVKAAKSIPGLTVALHAGGMMTGNNRRQITDEWRNYVIPHDKRIAELTGQTFGEAYFNGLLRDTTAVMDSEPPITAILAAEALGGHGWICCTAFR
;
A
#
# COMPACT_ATOMS: atom_id res chain seq x y z
N MET A 1 5.76 -18.58 -25.73
CA MET A 1 6.16 -19.06 -24.39
C MET A 1 5.16 -18.49 -23.40
N THR A 2 4.34 -19.34 -22.77
CA THR A 2 3.40 -18.90 -21.72
C THR A 2 4.21 -18.66 -20.45
N GLY A 3 4.55 -17.40 -20.19
CA GLY A 3 5.20 -17.01 -18.94
C GLY A 3 4.25 -17.15 -17.76
N THR A 4 4.78 -17.49 -16.59
CA THR A 4 4.00 -17.49 -15.34
C THR A 4 3.73 -16.04 -14.92
N THR A 5 2.49 -15.74 -14.53
CA THR A 5 2.11 -14.42 -14.01
C THR A 5 1.73 -14.53 -12.54
N LEU A 6 2.40 -13.74 -11.69
CA LEU A 6 2.01 -13.49 -10.31
C LEU A 6 1.08 -12.28 -10.28
N HIS A 7 -0.18 -12.50 -9.89
CA HIS A 7 -1.15 -11.43 -9.70
C HIS A 7 -1.04 -10.90 -8.26
N TYR A 8 -0.65 -9.64 -8.11
CA TYR A 8 -0.62 -8.96 -6.82
C TYR A 8 -1.82 -8.03 -6.69
N VAL A 9 -2.81 -8.46 -5.92
CA VAL A 9 -3.99 -7.64 -5.56
C VAL A 9 -3.65 -6.88 -4.29
N PHE A 10 -3.70 -5.55 -4.34
CA PHE A 10 -3.21 -4.71 -3.26
C PHE A 10 -4.03 -3.43 -3.08
N ASP A 11 -3.81 -2.75 -1.97
CA ASP A 11 -4.29 -1.39 -1.77
C ASP A 11 -3.18 -0.52 -1.14
N PRO A 12 -2.97 0.73 -1.59
CA PRO A 12 -1.94 1.61 -1.04
C PRO A 12 -2.11 1.91 0.46
N LEU A 13 -3.34 1.85 0.98
CA LEU A 13 -3.63 2.12 2.39
C LEU A 13 -3.73 0.84 3.23
N CYS A 14 -3.45 -0.33 2.65
CA CYS A 14 -3.42 -1.60 3.38
C CYS A 14 -2.06 -1.81 4.05
N GLY A 15 -2.03 -1.80 5.38
CA GLY A 15 -0.81 -2.03 6.16
C GLY A 15 -0.12 -3.36 5.84
N TRP A 16 -0.89 -4.43 5.58
CA TRP A 16 -0.31 -5.73 5.19
C TRP A 16 0.26 -5.74 3.78
N CYS A 17 -0.30 -4.95 2.86
CA CYS A 17 0.31 -4.73 1.54
C CYS A 17 1.66 -4.01 1.67
N TYR A 18 1.76 -3.05 2.60
CA TYR A 18 3.05 -2.44 2.96
C TYR A 18 4.03 -3.48 3.55
N GLY A 19 3.56 -4.31 4.49
CA GLY A 19 4.32 -5.45 5.03
C GLY A 19 4.85 -6.42 3.97
N ALA A 20 4.05 -6.69 2.94
CA ALA A 20 4.38 -7.61 1.85
C ALA A 20 5.24 -6.99 0.72
N ALA A 21 5.47 -5.67 0.73
CA ALA A 21 6.22 -5.00 -0.34
C ALA A 21 7.61 -5.61 -0.63
N PRO A 22 8.40 -6.08 0.37
CA PRO A 22 9.66 -6.78 0.10
C PRO A 22 9.48 -8.09 -0.67
N LEU A 23 8.38 -8.82 -0.46
CA LEU A 23 8.07 -10.07 -1.17
C LEU A 23 7.79 -9.80 -2.65
N VAL A 24 7.01 -8.76 -2.94
CA VAL A 24 6.70 -8.36 -4.32
C VAL A 24 7.96 -7.84 -5.01
N LYS A 25 8.82 -7.09 -4.30
CA LYS A 25 10.14 -6.69 -4.81
C LYS A 25 10.99 -7.90 -5.19
N ALA A 26 11.03 -8.92 -4.34
CA ALA A 26 11.74 -10.17 -4.62
C ALA A 26 11.14 -10.89 -5.84
N ALA A 27 9.82 -11.01 -5.92
CA ALA A 27 9.14 -11.63 -7.06
C ALA A 27 9.48 -10.95 -8.40
N LYS A 28 9.55 -9.62 -8.44
CA LYS A 28 9.94 -8.87 -9.65
C LYS A 28 11.37 -9.14 -10.11
N SER A 29 12.24 -9.71 -9.26
CA SER A 29 13.61 -10.07 -9.63
C SER A 29 13.73 -11.48 -10.22
N ILE A 30 12.66 -12.28 -10.22
CA ILE A 30 12.66 -13.66 -10.74
C ILE A 30 12.62 -13.63 -12.28
N PRO A 31 13.63 -14.19 -12.97
CA PRO A 31 13.63 -14.24 -14.44
C PRO A 31 12.42 -14.98 -15.00
N GLY A 32 11.74 -14.37 -15.96
CA GLY A 32 10.58 -14.98 -16.63
C GLY A 32 9.27 -14.94 -15.84
N LEU A 33 9.27 -14.39 -14.61
CA LEU A 33 8.04 -14.15 -13.85
C LEU A 33 7.50 -12.75 -14.15
N THR A 34 6.27 -12.67 -14.66
CA THR A 34 5.56 -11.39 -14.79
C THR A 34 4.81 -11.08 -13.50
N VAL A 35 4.94 -9.87 -12.97
CA VAL A 35 4.15 -9.42 -11.81
C VAL A 35 3.10 -8.42 -12.30
N ALA A 36 1.83 -8.81 -12.25
CA ALA A 36 0.70 -7.96 -12.62
C ALA A 36 0.08 -7.33 -11.37
N LEU A 37 -0.01 -6.00 -11.34
CA LEU A 37 -0.55 -5.24 -10.23
C LEU A 37 -2.06 -5.00 -10.41
N HIS A 38 -2.85 -5.28 -9.38
CA HIS A 38 -4.30 -5.07 -9.36
C HIS A 38 -4.67 -4.27 -8.13
N ALA A 39 -5.11 -3.02 -8.31
CA ALA A 39 -5.53 -2.17 -7.21
C ALA A 39 -6.96 -2.54 -6.76
N GLY A 40 -7.13 -2.88 -5.49
CA GLY A 40 -8.38 -3.42 -4.93
C GLY A 40 -9.40 -2.37 -4.47
N GLY A 41 -8.97 -1.13 -4.18
CA GLY A 41 -9.88 -0.05 -3.77
C GLY A 41 -10.51 -0.27 -2.40
N MET A 42 -9.69 -0.66 -1.41
CA MET A 42 -10.11 -1.03 -0.04
C MET A 42 -10.92 0.06 0.66
N MET A 43 -10.54 1.33 0.51
CA MET A 43 -11.19 2.48 1.15
C MET A 43 -11.66 3.49 0.10
N THR A 44 -12.68 3.13 -0.66
CA THR A 44 -13.22 3.94 -1.77
C THR A 44 -14.72 4.22 -1.60
N GLY A 45 -15.22 5.29 -2.23
CA GLY A 45 -16.64 5.68 -2.15
C GLY A 45 -17.15 5.81 -0.70
N ASN A 46 -18.18 5.04 -0.35
CA ASN A 46 -18.76 5.03 1.00
C ASN A 46 -17.88 4.33 2.06
N ASN A 47 -16.83 3.61 1.64
CA ASN A 47 -15.89 2.93 2.53
C ASN A 47 -14.66 3.78 2.91
N ARG A 48 -14.56 5.02 2.41
CA ARG A 48 -13.54 5.98 2.84
C ARG A 48 -13.60 6.19 4.36
N ARG A 49 -12.46 6.39 5.00
CA ARG A 49 -12.38 6.56 6.46
C ARG A 49 -11.74 7.90 6.81
N GLN A 50 -12.46 8.74 7.55
CA GLN A 50 -11.82 9.89 8.19
C GLN A 50 -10.96 9.40 9.35
N ILE A 51 -9.80 10.02 9.55
CA ILE A 51 -8.97 9.73 10.71
C ILE A 51 -9.68 10.26 11.96
N THR A 52 -9.89 9.35 12.92
CA THR A 52 -10.47 9.61 14.24
C THR A 52 -9.62 8.91 15.29
N ASP A 53 -9.80 9.26 16.57
CA ASP A 53 -9.11 8.56 17.66
C ASP A 53 -9.46 7.06 17.71
N GLU A 54 -10.71 6.71 17.38
CA GLU A 54 -11.14 5.32 17.28
C GLU A 54 -10.40 4.58 16.16
N TRP A 55 -10.36 5.18 14.97
CA TRP A 55 -9.64 4.63 13.83
C TRP A 55 -8.15 4.48 14.12
N ARG A 56 -7.54 5.49 14.74
CA ARG A 56 -6.15 5.48 15.19
C ARG A 56 -5.88 4.31 16.14
N ASN A 57 -6.74 4.13 17.15
CA ASN A 57 -6.60 3.04 18.13
C ASN A 57 -6.78 1.67 17.48
N TYR A 58 -7.54 1.58 16.39
CA TYR A 58 -7.68 0.37 15.60
C TYR A 58 -6.45 0.04 14.74
N VAL A 59 -5.83 1.04 14.07
CA VAL A 59 -4.70 0.78 13.14
C VAL A 59 -3.36 0.57 13.84
N ILE A 60 -3.08 1.28 14.94
CA ILE A 60 -1.76 1.23 15.61
C ILE A 60 -1.34 -0.19 16.03
N PRO A 61 -2.20 -1.03 16.63
CA PRO A 61 -1.82 -2.40 16.98
C PRO A 61 -1.46 -3.24 15.75
N HIS A 62 -2.16 -3.05 14.63
CA HIS A 62 -1.86 -3.73 13.37
C HIS A 62 -0.51 -3.31 12.82
N ASP A 63 -0.22 -2.01 12.78
CA ASP A 63 1.05 -1.48 12.27
C ASP A 63 2.24 -1.97 13.10
N LYS A 64 2.11 -2.00 14.43
CA LYS A 64 3.12 -2.59 15.32
C LYS A 64 3.34 -4.08 15.00
N ARG A 65 2.26 -4.84 14.81
CA ARG A 65 2.36 -6.26 14.49
C ARG A 65 3.00 -6.50 13.12
N ILE A 66 2.72 -5.66 12.13
CA ILE A 66 3.35 -5.69 10.81
C ILE A 66 4.85 -5.42 10.96
N ALA A 67 5.24 -4.39 11.72
CA ALA A 67 6.65 -4.06 11.96
C ALA A 67 7.40 -5.23 12.63
N GLU A 68 6.81 -5.85 13.66
CA GLU A 68 7.39 -7.01 14.35
C GLU A 68 7.61 -8.21 13.42
N LEU A 69 6.66 -8.50 12.53
CA LEU A 69 6.72 -9.69 11.68
C LEU A 69 7.52 -9.49 10.39
N THR A 70 7.56 -8.27 9.88
CA THR A 70 8.12 -7.98 8.53
C THR A 70 9.38 -7.14 8.56
N GLY A 71 9.67 -6.47 9.69
CA GLY A 71 10.76 -5.50 9.81
C GLY A 71 10.51 -4.17 9.08
N GLN A 72 9.33 -3.99 8.49
CA GLN A 72 8.94 -2.73 7.86
C GLN A 72 8.80 -1.61 8.90
N THR A 73 9.19 -0.40 8.51
CA THR A 73 9.34 0.74 9.42
C THR A 73 8.19 1.71 9.29
N PHE A 74 7.55 2.04 10.41
CA PHE A 74 6.55 3.11 10.46
C PHE A 74 7.16 4.35 11.11
N GLY A 75 7.16 5.48 10.39
CA GLY A 75 7.81 6.71 10.83
C GLY A 75 7.05 7.45 11.93
N GLU A 76 7.74 8.32 12.66
CA GLU A 76 7.11 9.15 13.69
C GLU A 76 6.09 10.13 13.08
N ALA A 77 6.38 10.70 11.91
CA ALA A 77 5.45 11.58 11.20
C ALA A 77 4.13 10.88 10.81
N TYR A 78 4.14 9.55 10.64
CA TYR A 78 2.93 8.77 10.44
C TYR A 78 2.14 8.65 11.75
N PHE A 79 2.77 8.18 12.84
CA PHE A 79 2.08 7.98 14.12
C PHE A 79 1.65 9.29 14.80
N ASN A 80 2.50 10.31 14.80
CA ASN A 80 2.27 11.57 15.52
C ASN A 80 1.87 12.73 14.60
N GLY A 81 1.93 12.55 13.28
CA GLY A 81 1.38 13.49 12.29
C GLY A 81 0.09 12.94 11.69
N LEU A 82 0.21 12.15 10.62
CA LEU A 82 -0.95 11.69 9.82
C LEU A 82 -2.05 11.07 10.68
N LEU A 83 -1.73 10.10 11.55
CA LEU A 83 -2.74 9.45 12.39
C LEU A 83 -3.33 10.35 13.49
N ARG A 84 -2.86 11.59 13.66
CA ARG A 84 -3.44 12.62 14.55
C ARG A 84 -4.23 13.68 13.79
N ASP A 85 -4.11 13.73 12.47
CA ASP A 85 -4.78 14.72 11.64
C ASP A 85 -6.24 14.29 11.40
N THR A 86 -7.16 14.86 12.17
CA THR A 86 -8.60 14.57 12.05
C THR A 86 -9.22 15.16 10.78
N THR A 87 -8.49 15.97 10.01
CA THR A 87 -8.95 16.48 8.71
C THR A 87 -8.61 15.53 7.57
N ALA A 88 -7.68 14.58 7.79
CA ALA A 88 -7.27 13.62 6.79
C ALA A 88 -8.35 12.55 6.54
N VAL A 89 -8.53 12.22 5.27
CA VAL A 89 -9.40 11.15 4.80
C VAL A 89 -8.55 10.08 4.13
N MET A 90 -8.67 8.85 4.63
CA MET A 90 -8.14 7.64 4.03
C MET A 90 -9.01 7.28 2.83
N ASP A 91 -8.52 7.63 1.65
CA ASP A 91 -9.13 7.34 0.36
C ASP A 91 -8.11 6.64 -0.55
N SER A 92 -8.43 5.41 -0.96
CA SER A 92 -7.55 4.61 -1.82
C SER A 92 -7.57 5.09 -3.28
N GLU A 93 -8.61 5.80 -3.74
CA GLU A 93 -8.74 6.21 -5.14
C GLU A 93 -7.60 7.10 -5.64
N PRO A 94 -7.21 8.20 -4.95
CA PRO A 94 -6.11 9.04 -5.38
C PRO A 94 -4.77 8.31 -5.53
N PRO A 95 -4.26 7.55 -4.53
CA PRO A 95 -2.99 6.84 -4.69
C PRO A 95 -3.07 5.71 -5.73
N ILE A 96 -4.22 5.04 -5.88
CA ILE A 96 -4.42 4.05 -6.94
C ILE A 96 -4.32 4.72 -8.32
N THR A 97 -4.96 5.87 -8.50
CA THR A 97 -4.92 6.64 -9.76
C THR A 97 -3.48 7.04 -10.10
N ALA A 98 -2.70 7.50 -9.11
CA ALA A 98 -1.30 7.85 -9.30
C ALA A 98 -0.46 6.64 -9.75
N ILE A 99 -0.68 5.46 -9.15
CA ILE A 99 0.02 4.22 -9.53
C ILE A 99 -0.33 3.81 -10.95
N LEU A 100 -1.61 3.82 -11.32
CA LEU A 100 -2.06 3.49 -12.68
C LEU A 100 -1.50 4.47 -13.71
N ALA A 101 -1.49 5.76 -13.40
CA ALA A 101 -0.88 6.78 -14.26
C ALA A 101 0.63 6.56 -14.44
N ALA A 102 1.36 6.26 -13.36
CA ALA A 102 2.80 5.97 -13.42
C ALA A 102 3.11 4.70 -14.24
N GLU A 103 2.24 3.69 -14.18
CA GLU A 103 2.34 2.51 -15.02
C GLU A 103 2.08 2.85 -16.49
N ALA A 104 0.99 3.57 -16.79
CA ALA A 104 0.63 3.93 -18.15
C ALA A 104 1.66 4.85 -18.85
N LEU A 105 2.27 5.77 -18.09
CA LEU A 105 3.22 6.75 -18.64
C LEU A 105 4.65 6.21 -18.76
N GLY A 106 5.02 5.14 -18.05
CA GLY A 106 6.40 4.65 -18.10
C GLY A 106 6.70 3.30 -17.44
N GLY A 107 5.69 2.50 -17.09
CA GLY A 107 5.90 1.21 -16.42
C GLY A 107 6.43 1.32 -14.99
N HIS A 108 6.21 2.47 -14.35
CA HIS A 108 6.72 2.78 -13.01
C HIS A 108 5.67 2.61 -11.90
N GLY A 109 4.54 1.95 -12.16
CA GLY A 109 3.46 1.79 -11.19
C GLY A 109 3.93 1.14 -9.90
N TRP A 110 4.83 0.16 -10.00
CA TRP A 110 5.45 -0.47 -8.83
C TRP A 110 6.28 0.51 -7.98
N ILE A 111 7.06 1.40 -8.60
CA ILE A 111 7.87 2.37 -7.86
C ILE A 111 6.94 3.30 -7.09
N CYS A 112 5.87 3.77 -7.73
CA CYS A 112 4.83 4.59 -7.11
C CYS A 112 4.14 3.85 -5.94
N CYS A 113 3.85 2.56 -6.08
CA CYS A 113 3.26 1.73 -5.02
C CYS A 113 4.13 1.66 -3.75
N THR A 114 5.45 1.78 -3.88
CA THR A 114 6.40 1.69 -2.77
C THR A 114 6.94 3.03 -2.28
N ALA A 115 6.48 4.15 -2.86
CA ALA A 115 7.00 5.49 -2.57
C ALA A 115 6.48 6.09 -1.25
N PHE A 116 5.47 5.49 -0.61
CA PHE A 116 4.84 5.97 0.63
C PHE A 116 5.64 5.58 1.90
N ARG A 117 6.96 5.81 1.90
CA ARG A 117 7.82 5.63 3.08
C ARG A 117 7.84 6.86 3.97
#